data_AF-A0A7M3Y549-F1
#
_entry.id   AF-A0A7M3Y549-F1
#
_cell.length_a   1.000
_cell.length_b   1.000
_cell.length_c   1.000
_cell.angle_alpha   90.00
_cell.angle_beta   90.00
_cell.angle_gamma   90.00
#
_symmetry.space_group_name_H-M   'P 1'
#
loop_
_entity.id
_entity.type
_entity.pdbx_description
1 polymer ?
#
loop_
_entity_poly.entity_id
_entity_poly.type
_entity_poly.pdbx_seq_one_letter_code
_entity_poly.pdbx_strand_id
1 'polypeptide(L)'
;MRSVATLLALLIIAPAISGCFGGENKVTSEDDGPFIFEQGDIPTTTWYHYPGTVASPFAVDATDAAAVAAANITANLSGANAPFFAQGTYYGTGWDTFEP
;
A
#
# COMPACT_ATOMS: atom_id res chain seq x y z
N MET A 1 59.87 -3.43 -31.15
CA MET A 1 59.12 -4.53 -30.47
C MET A 1 58.61 -4.15 -29.08
N ARG A 2 59.41 -3.50 -28.22
CA ARG A 2 58.97 -3.09 -26.86
C ARG A 2 57.73 -2.17 -26.87
N SER A 3 57.70 -1.17 -27.75
CA SER A 3 56.58 -0.23 -27.88
C SER A 3 55.28 -0.87 -28.39
N VAL A 4 55.38 -1.94 -29.18
CA VAL A 4 54.23 -2.70 -29.68
C VAL A 4 53.65 -3.57 -28.55
N ALA A 5 54.52 -4.17 -27.74
CA ALA A 5 54.12 -4.95 -26.58
C ALA A 5 53.43 -4.10 -25.50
N THR A 6 53.92 -2.88 -25.25
CA THR A 6 53.24 -1.95 -24.32
C THR A 6 51.88 -1.50 -24.83
N LEU A 7 51.76 -1.21 -26.13
CA LEU A 7 50.48 -0.83 -26.72
C LEU A 7 49.45 -1.96 -26.61
N LEU A 8 49.88 -3.20 -26.86
CA LEU A 8 49.02 -4.38 -26.77
C LEU A 8 48.55 -4.62 -25.33
N ALA A 9 49.45 -4.46 -24.34
CA ALA A 9 49.11 -4.58 -22.93
C ALA A 9 48.07 -3.54 -22.49
N LEU A 10 48.19 -2.29 -22.95
CA LEU A 10 47.22 -1.23 -22.66
C LEU A 10 45.85 -1.53 -23.28
N LEU A 11 45.82 -2.08 -24.49
CA LEU A 11 44.57 -2.43 -25.18
C LEU A 11 43.79 -3.55 -24.46
N ILE A 12 44.51 -4.47 -23.82
CA ILE A 12 43.93 -5.57 -23.04
C ILE A 12 43.39 -5.06 -21.69
N ILE A 13 44.05 -4.07 -21.08
CA ILE A 13 43.67 -3.55 -19.75
C ILE A 13 42.52 -2.55 -19.84
N ALA A 14 42.47 -1.72 -20.89
CA ALA A 14 41.45 -0.67 -21.08
C ALA A 14 39.97 -1.10 -20.89
N PRO A 15 39.49 -2.26 -21.41
CA PRO A 15 38.09 -2.66 -21.22
C PRO A 15 37.79 -3.13 -19.78
N ALA A 16 38.79 -3.60 -19.03
CA ALA A 16 38.60 -4.05 -17.65
C ALA A 16 38.37 -2.87 -16.68
N ILE A 17 38.93 -1.70 -16.99
CA ILE A 17 38.74 -0.46 -16.22
C ILE A 17 37.52 0.35 -16.67
N SER A 18 37.10 0.26 -17.95
CA SER A 18 35.91 1.00 -18.42
C SER A 18 34.60 0.54 -17.77
N GLY A 19 34.51 -0.72 -17.34
CA GLY A 19 33.35 -1.23 -16.59
C GLY A 19 33.36 -0.90 -15.09
N CYS A 20 34.51 -0.56 -14.51
CA CYS A 20 34.65 -0.29 -13.08
C CYS A 20 34.36 1.18 -12.72
N PHE A 21 34.61 2.11 -13.65
CA PHE A 21 34.29 3.54 -13.51
C PHE A 21 32.95 3.94 -14.15
N GLY A 22 32.28 3.02 -14.84
CA GLY A 22 30.95 3.20 -15.39
C GLY A 22 29.86 3.03 -14.32
N GLY A 23 29.93 3.85 -13.27
CA GLY A 23 28.89 3.93 -12.26
C GLY A 23 27.66 4.61 -12.84
N GLU A 24 26.89 3.88 -13.64
CA GLU A 24 25.49 4.21 -13.84
C GLU A 24 24.81 4.00 -12.49
N ASN A 25 24.83 5.05 -11.66
CA ASN A 25 23.88 5.19 -10.57
C ASN A 25 22.53 5.52 -11.22
N LYS A 26 22.03 4.61 -12.06
CA LYS A 26 20.62 4.56 -12.40
C LYS A 26 19.98 4.25 -11.07
N VAL A 27 19.51 5.32 -10.42
CA VAL A 27 18.46 5.21 -9.43
C VAL A 27 17.41 4.38 -10.15
N THR A 28 17.33 3.11 -9.80
CA THR A 28 16.20 2.29 -10.18
C THR A 28 15.02 3.05 -9.60
N SER A 29 14.31 3.81 -10.43
CA SER A 29 12.94 4.16 -10.06
C SER A 29 12.29 2.80 -9.91
N GLU A 30 11.96 2.42 -8.67
CA GLU A 30 10.99 1.37 -8.49
C GLU A 30 9.79 1.84 -9.30
N ASP A 31 9.54 1.18 -10.44
CA ASP A 31 8.33 1.44 -11.20
C ASP A 31 7.20 1.14 -10.24
N ASP A 32 6.42 2.18 -9.92
CA ASP A 32 5.24 2.07 -9.09
C ASP A 32 4.41 0.89 -9.61
N GLY A 33 4.32 -0.16 -8.79
CA GLY A 33 3.60 -1.36 -9.16
C GLY A 33 2.14 -1.05 -9.47
N PRO A 34 1.41 -1.95 -10.16
CA PRO A 34 0.01 -1.71 -10.56
C PRO A 34 -0.97 -1.57 -9.38
N PHE A 35 -0.48 -1.65 -8.14
CA PHE A 35 -1.25 -1.55 -6.90
C PHE A 35 -0.88 -0.30 -6.10
N ILE A 36 -0.39 0.74 -6.75
CA ILE A 36 -0.21 2.07 -6.15
C ILE A 36 -1.51 2.84 -6.37
N PHE A 37 -2.29 2.96 -5.30
CA PHE A 37 -3.55 3.69 -5.29
C PHE A 37 -3.39 4.94 -4.43
N GLU A 38 -3.90 6.07 -4.91
CA GLU A 38 -4.00 7.29 -4.10
C GLU A 38 -4.80 6.98 -2.83
N GLN A 39 -4.13 6.98 -1.69
CA GLN A 39 -4.77 6.81 -0.39
C GLN A 39 -5.32 8.17 0.04
N GLY A 40 -6.63 8.25 0.19
CA GLY A 40 -7.33 9.45 0.64
C GLY A 40 -8.17 9.18 1.88
N ASP A 41 -9.19 10.00 2.06
CA ASP A 41 -10.23 9.76 3.05
C ASP A 41 -10.93 8.42 2.81
N ILE A 42 -11.53 7.86 3.86
CA ILE A 42 -12.32 6.62 3.77
C ILE A 42 -13.40 6.82 2.69
N PRO A 43 -13.42 6.00 1.62
CA PRO A 43 -14.40 6.16 0.55
C PRO A 43 -15.82 6.06 1.09
N THR A 44 -16.76 6.84 0.55
CA THR A 44 -18.19 6.78 0.93
C THR A 44 -18.84 5.42 0.64
N THR A 45 -18.17 4.59 -0.16
CA THR A 45 -18.57 3.21 -0.47
C THR A 45 -18.13 2.20 0.58
N THR A 46 -17.27 2.59 1.52
CA THR A 46 -16.76 1.76 2.61
C THR A 46 -17.46 2.16 3.89
N TRP A 47 -18.25 1.25 4.45
CA TRP A 47 -19.03 1.51 5.67
C TRP A 47 -18.54 0.65 6.82
N TYR A 48 -18.09 1.30 7.90
CA TYR A 48 -17.73 0.66 9.15
C TYR A 48 -18.91 0.73 10.11
N HIS A 49 -19.37 -0.40 10.61
CA HIS A 49 -20.54 -0.44 11.48
C HIS A 49 -20.39 -1.47 12.62
N TYR A 50 -21.04 -1.18 13.74
CA TYR A 50 -21.34 -2.17 14.77
C TYR A 50 -22.64 -2.90 14.41
N PRO A 51 -22.78 -4.19 14.77
CA PRO A 51 -24.03 -4.90 14.55
C PRO A 51 -25.17 -4.29 15.37
N GLY A 52 -26.39 -4.44 14.88
CA GLY A 52 -27.59 -4.14 15.66
C GLY A 52 -27.78 -5.12 16.82
N THR A 53 -28.67 -4.78 17.73
CA THR A 53 -29.10 -5.64 18.84
C THR A 53 -30.52 -6.14 18.61
N VAL A 54 -30.98 -7.12 19.40
CA VAL A 54 -32.39 -7.56 19.37
C VAL A 54 -33.39 -6.44 19.63
N ALA A 55 -33.00 -5.41 20.40
CA ALA A 55 -33.85 -4.27 20.73
C ALA A 55 -33.75 -3.12 19.71
N SER A 56 -32.63 -3.03 19.00
CA SER A 56 -32.38 -2.06 17.93
C SER A 56 -31.65 -2.77 16.80
N PRO A 57 -32.40 -3.38 15.85
CA PRO A 57 -31.85 -4.33 14.88
C PRO A 57 -31.00 -3.68 13.80
N PHE A 58 -30.99 -2.35 13.73
CA PHE A 58 -30.20 -1.62 12.74
C PHE A 58 -28.76 -1.49 13.21
N ALA A 59 -27.84 -1.66 12.27
CA ALA A 59 -26.43 -1.45 12.51
C ALA A 59 -26.13 0.02 12.84
N VAL A 60 -25.10 0.25 13.65
CA VAL A 60 -24.70 1.56 14.16
C VAL A 60 -23.44 1.98 13.41
N ASP A 61 -23.45 3.17 12.81
CA ASP A 61 -22.27 3.72 12.13
C ASP A 61 -21.12 3.89 13.13
N ALA A 62 -20.02 3.19 12.89
CA ALA A 62 -18.86 3.18 13.77
C ALA A 62 -18.01 4.46 13.64
N THR A 63 -18.23 5.25 12.58
CA THR A 63 -17.57 6.53 12.35
C THR A 63 -18.34 7.73 12.95
N ASP A 64 -19.60 7.52 13.33
CA ASP A 64 -20.43 8.53 14.01
C ASP A 64 -20.34 8.38 15.53
N ALA A 65 -19.56 9.25 16.17
CA ALA A 65 -19.39 9.24 17.63
C ALA A 65 -20.71 9.45 18.39
N ALA A 66 -21.67 10.19 17.83
CA ALA A 66 -22.97 10.40 18.47
C ALA A 66 -23.84 9.15 18.38
N ALA A 67 -23.86 8.47 17.23
CA ALA A 67 -24.57 7.20 17.06
C ALA A 67 -24.00 6.11 17.98
N VAL A 68 -22.67 6.01 18.07
CA VAL A 68 -21.98 5.06 18.96
C VAL A 68 -22.30 5.33 20.43
N ALA A 69 -22.28 6.59 20.85
CA ALA A 69 -22.64 6.99 22.22
C ALA A 69 -24.11 6.72 22.52
N ALA A 70 -25.03 7.01 21.58
CA ALA A 70 -26.46 6.75 21.73
C ALA A 70 -26.77 5.25 21.83
N ALA A 71 -25.98 4.41 21.17
CA ALA A 71 -26.06 2.95 21.26
C ALA A 71 -25.38 2.38 22.52
N ASN A 72 -24.77 3.22 23.36
CA ASN A 72 -24.02 2.81 24.56
C ASN A 72 -22.90 1.79 24.25
N ILE A 73 -22.20 2.00 23.12
CA ILE A 73 -21.10 1.15 22.67
C ILE A 73 -19.77 1.77 23.12
N THR A 74 -18.93 0.99 23.79
CA THR A 74 -17.54 1.39 24.07
C THR A 74 -16.72 1.22 22.79
N ALA A 75 -16.47 2.32 22.08
CA ALA A 75 -15.65 2.31 20.88
C ALA A 75 -14.19 1.93 21.20
N ASN A 76 -13.63 0.97 20.48
CA ASN A 76 -12.20 0.67 20.48
C ASN A 76 -11.66 0.49 19.06
N LEU A 77 -11.90 1.50 18.21
CA LEU A 77 -11.41 1.59 16.84
C LEU A 77 -9.97 2.11 16.82
N SER A 78 -9.06 1.39 17.47
CA SER A 78 -7.66 1.78 17.59
C SER A 78 -6.72 0.67 17.13
N GLY A 79 -5.48 1.03 16.79
CA GLY A 79 -4.46 0.09 16.31
C GLY A 79 -4.92 -0.63 15.04
N ALA A 80 -4.92 -1.96 15.07
CA ALA A 80 -5.33 -2.80 13.94
C ALA A 80 -6.85 -2.76 13.65
N ASN A 81 -7.65 -2.22 14.57
CA ASN A 81 -9.11 -2.10 14.42
C ASN A 81 -9.52 -0.68 13.99
N ALA A 82 -8.56 0.20 13.68
CA ALA A 82 -8.85 1.53 13.19
C ALA A 82 -9.39 1.46 11.74
N PRO A 83 -10.46 2.20 11.39
CA PRO A 83 -10.88 2.40 10.02
C PRO A 83 -9.71 2.88 9.15
N PHE A 84 -9.57 2.29 7.96
CA PHE A 84 -8.48 2.59 7.04
C PHE A 84 -9.01 2.68 5.61
N PHE A 85 -8.27 3.36 4.74
CA PHE A 85 -8.63 3.42 3.32
C PHE A 85 -8.58 2.01 2.71
N ALA A 86 -9.73 1.51 2.26
CA ALA A 86 -9.85 0.27 1.53
C ALA A 86 -10.51 0.54 0.18
N GLN A 87 -9.78 0.29 -0.91
CA GLN A 87 -10.30 0.35 -2.27
C GLN A 87 -10.43 -1.07 -2.80
N GLY A 88 -11.64 -1.61 -2.72
CA GLY A 88 -12.00 -2.89 -3.32
C GLY A 88 -12.82 -2.69 -4.59
N THR A 89 -12.66 -3.56 -5.58
CA THR A 89 -13.66 -3.76 -6.64
C THR A 89 -14.86 -4.60 -6.16
N TYR A 90 -14.86 -5.00 -4.88
CA TYR A 90 -15.90 -5.81 -4.28
C TYR A 90 -17.14 -4.96 -3.98
N TYR A 91 -18.10 -5.00 -4.90
CA TYR A 91 -19.46 -4.54 -4.66
C TYR A 91 -20.18 -5.54 -3.76
N GLY A 92 -20.45 -5.18 -2.51
CA GLY A 92 -21.35 -5.95 -1.65
C GLY A 92 -22.74 -6.01 -2.29
N THR A 93 -23.25 -7.21 -2.57
CA THR A 93 -24.53 -7.45 -3.24
C THR A 93 -25.75 -7.27 -2.31
N GLY A 94 -25.57 -6.63 -1.15
CA GLY A 94 -26.63 -6.39 -0.17
C GLY A 94 -27.02 -7.62 0.66
N TRP A 95 -26.25 -8.71 0.58
CA TRP A 95 -26.40 -9.92 1.38
C TRP A 95 -25.06 -10.20 2.06
N ASP A 96 -25.10 -10.22 3.40
CA ASP A 96 -24.10 -10.78 4.32
C ASP A 96 -22.64 -10.67 3.86
N THR A 97 -22.01 -9.57 4.29
CA THR A 97 -20.55 -9.54 4.42
C THR A 97 -20.13 -10.75 5.25
N PHE A 98 -19.47 -11.71 4.62
CA PHE A 98 -18.71 -12.71 5.36
C PHE A 98 -17.59 -11.98 6.11
N GLU A 99 -17.81 -11.79 7.40
CA GLU A 99 -16.75 -11.52 8.36
C GLU A 99 -15.79 -12.74 8.36
N PRO A 100 -14.47 -12.56 8.17
CA PRO A 100 -13.50 -13.61 8.48
C PRO A 100 -13.42 -13.91 9.98
#